data_AF-A0A932T609-F1
#
_entry.id   AF-A0A932T609-F1
#
_cell.length_a   1.000
_cell.length_b   1.000
_cell.length_c   1.000
_cell.angle_alpha   90.00
_cell.angle_beta   90.00
_cell.angle_gamma   90.00
#
_symmetry.space_group_name_H-M   'P 1'
#
loop_
_entity.id
_entity.type
_entity.pdbx_description
1 polymer ?
#
loop_
_entity_poly.entity_id
_entity_poly.type
_entity_poly.pdbx_seq_one_letter_code
_entity_poly.pdbx_strand_id
1 'polypeptide(L)'
;AIQKEVEEATSLELPMLEKNLVFLSTIASVATLMGLLGTVIGMIKAFSALGEDSGGGAAAAQLSVGISEALYNTALGIGTSAISIIFYNIFTTKIDGITYGIDESGFTLTQSFASLYK
;
A
#
# COMPACT_ATOMS: atom_id res chain seq x y z
N ALA A 1 15.00 35.39 2.39
CA ALA A 1 15.19 34.82 3.73
C ALA A 1 13.93 34.06 4.14
N ILE A 2 12.80 34.75 4.34
CA ILE A 2 11.52 34.14 4.75
C ILE A 2 11.07 32.96 3.87
N GLN A 3 11.03 33.10 2.54
CA GLN A 3 10.66 32.00 1.64
C GLN A 3 11.56 30.75 1.81
N LYS A 4 12.87 30.97 1.98
CA LYS A 4 13.85 29.89 2.14
C LYS A 4 13.70 29.18 3.49
N GLU A 5 13.38 29.93 4.55
CA GLU A 5 13.09 29.36 5.88
C GLU A 5 11.77 28.56 5.88
N VAL A 6 10.75 29.01 5.13
CA VAL A 6 9.48 28.28 4.97
C VAL A 6 9.69 26.98 4.17
N GLU A 7 10.49 27.00 3.10
CA GLU A 7 10.87 25.79 2.36
C GLU A 7 11.65 24.80 3.23
N GLU A 8 12.64 25.27 4.01
CA GLU A 8 13.40 24.42 4.94
C GLU A 8 12.50 23.79 6.01
N ALA A 9 11.61 24.56 6.63
CA ALA A 9 10.66 24.05 7.62
C ALA A 9 9.71 23.01 7.02
N THR A 10 9.19 23.25 5.81
CA THR A 10 8.31 22.31 5.10
C THR A 10 9.05 21.01 4.77
N SER A 11 10.31 21.11 4.33
CA SER A 11 11.14 19.94 4.01
C SER A 11 11.46 19.04 5.22
N LEU A 12 11.44 19.60 6.43
CA LEU A 12 11.64 18.85 7.67
C LEU A 12 10.36 18.17 8.17
N GLU A 13 9.18 18.76 7.91
CA GLU A 13 7.88 18.24 8.36
C GLU A 13 7.26 17.23 7.38
N LEU A 14 7.52 17.35 6.07
CA LEU A 14 7.02 16.42 5.05
C LEU A 14 7.36 14.94 5.33
N PRO A 15 8.61 14.58 5.70
CA PRO A 15 8.95 13.19 6.05
C PRO A 15 8.16 12.64 7.24
N MET A 16 7.77 13.51 8.20
CA MET A 16 6.94 13.10 9.34
C MET A 16 5.50 12.80 8.93
N LEU A 17 4.95 13.56 7.98
CA LEU A 17 3.63 13.33 7.41
C LEU A 17 3.59 12.05 6.57
N GLU A 18 4.65 11.76 5.82
CA GLU A 18 4.77 10.57 4.96
C GLU A 18 5.12 9.28 5.72
N LYS A 19 5.64 9.37 6.95
CA LYS A 19 6.07 8.20 7.74
C LYS A 19 5.03 7.09 7.83
N ASN A 20 3.75 7.45 8.00
CA ASN A 20 2.66 6.47 8.11
C ASN A 20 2.21 5.92 6.74
N LEU A 21 2.52 6.61 5.64
CA LEU A 21 2.23 6.13 4.28
C LEU A 21 3.11 4.95 3.89
N VAL A 22 4.37 4.93 4.33
CA VAL A 22 5.31 3.82 4.07
C VAL A 22 4.75 2.50 4.61
N PHE A 23 4.05 2.54 5.75
CA PHE A 23 3.40 1.38 6.33
C PHE A 23 2.27 0.83 5.45
N LEU A 24 1.42 1.69 4.89
CA LEU A 24 0.35 1.30 3.95
C LEU A 24 0.90 0.66 2.68
N SER A 25 1.96 1.25 2.11
CA SER A 25 2.65 0.70 0.93
C SER A 25 3.26 -0.68 1.22
N THR A 26 3.84 -0.84 2.40
CA THR A 26 4.41 -2.12 2.85
C THR A 26 3.31 -3.17 3.03
N ILE A 27 2.18 -2.83 3.66
CA ILE A 27 1.04 -3.75 3.81
C ILE A 27 0.50 -4.19 2.45
N ALA A 28 0.37 -3.27 1.49
CA ALA A 28 -0.11 -3.63 0.15
C ALA A 28 0.77 -4.71 -0.50
N SER A 29 2.08 -4.50 -0.44
CA SER A 29 3.07 -5.44 -0.96
C SER A 29 3.04 -6.78 -0.22
N VAL A 30 3.08 -6.75 1.11
CA VAL A 30 3.08 -7.96 1.95
C VAL A 30 1.78 -8.74 1.83
N ALA A 31 0.62 -8.09 1.77
CA ALA A 31 -0.67 -8.76 1.62
C ALA A 31 -0.75 -9.58 0.32
N THR A 32 -0.23 -9.03 -0.78
CA THR A 32 -0.16 -9.73 -2.07
C THR A 32 0.77 -10.95 -1.98
N LEU A 33 1.95 -10.77 -1.39
CA LEU A 33 2.92 -11.84 -1.19
C LEU A 33 2.38 -12.95 -0.28
N MET A 34 1.63 -12.59 0.76
CA MET A 34 0.95 -13.55 1.65
C MET A 34 -0.13 -14.35 0.92
N GLY A 35 -0.90 -13.72 0.03
CA GLY A 35 -1.88 -14.41 -0.82
C GLY A 35 -1.22 -15.42 -1.76
N LEU A 36 -0.11 -15.03 -2.40
CA LEU A 36 0.72 -15.90 -3.23
C LEU A 36 1.35 -17.04 -2.41
N LEU A 37 1.82 -16.78 -1.20
CA LEU A 37 2.35 -17.83 -0.33
C LEU A 37 1.25 -18.85 0.03
N GLY A 38 0.04 -18.36 0.33
CA GLY A 38 -1.12 -19.21 0.61
C GLY A 38 -1.50 -20.11 -0.57
N THR A 39 -1.33 -19.66 -1.81
CA THR A 39 -1.57 -20.50 -2.99
C THR A 39 -0.53 -21.58 -3.16
N VAL A 40 0.75 -21.25 -2.96
CA VAL A 40 1.84 -22.22 -3.01
C VAL A 40 1.63 -23.31 -1.97
N ILE A 41 1.27 -22.95 -0.74
CA ILE A 41 0.98 -23.93 0.32
C ILE A 41 -0.23 -24.79 -0.03
N GLY A 42 -1.32 -24.21 -0.55
CA GLY A 42 -2.50 -24.95 -0.97
C GLY A 42 -2.21 -25.96 -2.08
N MET A 43 -1.43 -25.56 -3.08
CA MET A 43 -1.01 -26.45 -4.18
C MET A 43 -0.07 -27.56 -3.69
N ILE A 44 0.87 -27.29 -2.77
CA ILE A 44 1.74 -28.32 -2.18
C ILE A 44 0.90 -29.39 -1.48
N LYS A 45 -0.09 -28.99 -0.68
CA LYS A 45 -1.00 -29.93 -0.01
C LYS A 45 -1.82 -30.75 -1.00
N ALA A 46 -2.34 -30.09 -2.04
CA ALA A 46 -3.15 -30.73 -3.08
C ALA A 46 -2.36 -31.81 -3.85
N PHE A 47 -1.12 -31.51 -4.22
CA PHE A 47 -0.24 -32.47 -4.91
C PHE A 47 0.31 -33.56 -3.99
N SER A 48 0.55 -33.26 -2.71
CA SER A 48 0.96 -34.27 -1.73
C SER A 48 -0.14 -35.33 -1.53
N ALA A 49 -1.39 -34.91 -1.41
CA ALA A 49 -2.53 -35.81 -1.24
C ALA A 49 -2.77 -36.70 -2.48
N LEU A 50 -2.52 -36.14 -3.68
CA LEU A 50 -2.57 -36.89 -4.94
C LEU A 50 -1.48 -37.96 -5.06
N GLY A 51 -0.32 -37.77 -4.41
CA GLY A 51 0.77 -38.75 -4.41
C GLY A 51 0.57 -39.91 -3.42
N GLU A 52 -0.22 -39.70 -2.35
CA GLU A 52 -0.54 -40.72 -1.34
C GLU A 52 -1.76 -41.56 -1.72
N ASP A 53 -2.77 -40.95 -2.34
CA ASP A 53 -3.96 -41.68 -2.81
C ASP A 53 -3.72 -42.26 -4.20
N SER A 54 -3.85 -43.57 -4.35
CA SER A 54 -3.47 -44.31 -5.56
C SER A 54 -4.41 -44.05 -6.75
N GLY A 55 -4.40 -42.84 -7.31
CA GLY A 55 -4.96 -42.50 -8.63
C GLY A 55 -6.47 -42.66 -8.80
N GLY A 56 -7.26 -42.67 -7.72
CA GLY A 56 -8.73 -42.78 -7.78
C GLY A 56 -9.47 -41.44 -7.91
N GLY A 57 -10.79 -41.48 -8.15
CA GLY A 57 -11.64 -40.28 -8.26
C GLY A 57 -11.68 -39.39 -7.00
N ALA A 58 -11.31 -39.92 -5.83
CA ALA A 58 -11.17 -39.15 -4.58
C ALA A 58 -9.99 -38.16 -4.63
N ALA A 59 -8.88 -38.55 -5.27
CA ALA A 59 -7.70 -37.71 -5.42
C ALA A 59 -7.98 -36.48 -6.31
N ALA A 60 -8.80 -36.65 -7.35
CA ALA A 60 -9.25 -35.53 -8.20
C ALA A 60 -10.16 -34.54 -7.43
N ALA A 61 -10.98 -35.03 -6.50
CA ALA A 61 -11.80 -34.19 -5.64
C ALA A 61 -10.94 -33.38 -4.66
N GLN A 62 -9.95 -34.00 -4.01
CA GLN A 62 -9.00 -33.30 -3.12
C GLN A 62 -8.16 -32.24 -3.85
N LEU A 63 -7.69 -32.55 -5.06
CA LEU A 63 -6.98 -31.58 -5.89
C LEU A 63 -7.84 -30.34 -6.18
N SER A 64 -9.12 -30.57 -6.52
CA SER A 64 -10.07 -29.48 -6.79
C SER A 64 -10.32 -28.59 -5.56
N VAL A 65 -10.35 -29.18 -4.37
CA VAL A 65 -10.44 -28.42 -3.10
C VAL A 65 -9.20 -27.55 -2.89
N GLY A 66 -7.99 -28.11 -3.04
CA GLY A 66 -6.75 -27.35 -2.85
C GLY A 66 -6.58 -26.19 -3.86
N ILE A 67 -7.03 -26.38 -5.11
CA ILE A 67 -7.08 -25.30 -6.10
C ILE A 67 -8.08 -24.21 -5.68
N SER A 68 -9.25 -24.59 -5.17
CA SER A 68 -10.24 -23.63 -4.68
C SER A 68 -9.70 -22.80 -3.52
N GLU A 69 -9.04 -23.43 -2.54
CA GLU A 69 -8.39 -22.72 -1.42
C GLU A 69 -7.31 -21.75 -1.90
N ALA A 70 -6.49 -22.15 -2.89
CA ALA A 70 -5.51 -21.27 -3.49
C ALA A 70 -6.16 -20.04 -4.16
N LEU A 71 -7.28 -20.21 -4.87
CA LEU A 71 -8.00 -19.09 -5.47
C LEU A 71 -8.56 -18.13 -4.43
N TYR A 72 -9.10 -18.62 -3.30
CA TYR A 72 -9.55 -17.78 -2.20
C TYR A 72 -8.40 -16.98 -1.57
N ASN A 73 -7.26 -17.61 -1.32
CA ASN A 73 -6.07 -16.93 -0.78
C ASN A 73 -5.57 -15.82 -1.71
N THR A 74 -5.62 -16.04 -3.03
CA THR A 74 -5.28 -15.01 -4.03
C THR A 74 -6.25 -13.85 -3.98
N ALA A 75 -7.55 -14.13 -3.98
CA ALA A 75 -8.58 -13.09 -3.97
C ALA A 75 -8.46 -12.20 -2.72
N LEU A 76 -8.19 -12.80 -1.55
CA LEU A 76 -7.98 -12.05 -0.31
C LEU A 76 -6.68 -11.22 -0.33
N GLY A 77 -5.58 -11.77 -0.86
CA GLY A 77 -4.31 -11.06 -0.99
C GLY A 77 -4.41 -9.84 -1.90
N ILE A 78 -5.01 -10.01 -3.08
CA ILE A 78 -5.23 -8.91 -4.05
C ILE A 78 -6.24 -7.91 -3.48
N GLY A 79 -7.35 -8.36 -2.89
CA GLY A 79 -8.37 -7.48 -2.32
C GLY A 79 -7.81 -6.58 -1.22
N THR A 80 -7.05 -7.16 -0.28
CA THR A 80 -6.42 -6.41 0.81
C THR A 80 -5.38 -5.42 0.28
N SER A 81 -4.58 -5.84 -0.72
CA SER A 81 -3.58 -4.98 -1.37
C SER A 81 -4.21 -3.78 -2.08
N ALA A 82 -5.27 -4.02 -2.85
CA ALA A 82 -5.99 -2.96 -3.56
C ALA A 82 -6.54 -1.91 -2.61
N ILE A 83 -7.16 -2.34 -1.50
CA ILE A 83 -7.67 -1.43 -0.48
C ILE A 83 -6.54 -0.58 0.12
N SER A 84 -5.42 -1.20 0.51
CA SER A 84 -4.26 -0.48 1.05
C SER A 84 -3.69 0.56 0.09
N ILE A 85 -3.61 0.25 -1.22
CA ILE A 85 -3.12 1.19 -2.25
C ILE A 85 -4.10 2.35 -2.43
N ILE A 86 -5.40 2.10 -2.41
CA ILE A 86 -6.42 3.17 -2.51
C ILE A 86 -6.26 4.14 -1.33
N PHE A 87 -6.13 3.61 -0.11
CA PHE A 87 -5.89 4.46 1.08
C PHE A 87 -4.57 5.21 0.99
N TYR A 88 -3.48 4.55 0.58
CA TYR A 88 -2.19 5.20 0.35
C TYR A 88 -2.34 6.42 -0.57
N ASN A 89 -2.98 6.25 -1.73
CA ASN A 89 -3.18 7.34 -2.68
C ASN A 89 -4.02 8.49 -2.11
N ILE A 90 -5.11 8.19 -1.39
CA ILE A 90 -5.95 9.22 -0.75
C ILE A 90 -5.13 10.05 0.25
N PHE A 91 -4.33 9.39 1.08
CA PHE A 91 -3.52 10.08 2.07
C PHE A 91 -2.37 10.87 1.41
N THR A 92 -1.73 10.34 0.38
CA THR A 92 -0.70 11.07 -0.40
C THR A 92 -1.29 12.34 -1.01
N THR A 93 -2.44 12.26 -1.70
CA THR A 93 -3.11 13.46 -2.25
C THR A 93 -3.48 14.48 -1.17
N LYS A 94 -3.81 14.02 0.04
CA LYS A 94 -4.10 14.91 1.16
C LYS A 94 -2.85 15.62 1.68
N ILE A 95 -1.70 14.94 1.70
CA ILE A 95 -0.40 15.56 2.04
C ILE A 95 -0.04 16.60 0.97
N ASP A 96 -0.14 16.25 -0.31
CA ASP A 96 0.14 17.17 -1.42
C ASP A 96 -0.68 18.47 -1.31
N GLY A 97 -1.96 18.35 -0.95
CA GLY A 97 -2.82 19.52 -0.72
C GLY A 97 -2.39 20.39 0.46
N ILE A 98 -1.86 19.78 1.54
CA ILE A 98 -1.30 20.53 2.68
C ILE A 98 -0.03 21.26 2.24
N THR A 99 0.87 20.58 1.53
CA THR A 99 2.11 21.18 0.99
C THR A 99 1.79 22.38 0.11
N TYR A 100 0.83 22.22 -0.81
CA TYR A 100 0.39 23.30 -1.68
C TYR A 100 -0.14 24.51 -0.90
N GLY A 101 -0.93 24.28 0.16
CA GLY A 101 -1.43 25.35 1.02
C GLY A 101 -0.31 26.06 1.82
N ILE A 102 0.73 25.33 2.22
CA ILE A 102 1.91 25.91 2.88
C ILE A 102 2.68 26.79 1.90
N ASP A 103 2.90 26.32 0.67
CA ASP A 103 3.59 27.09 -0.38
C ASP A 103 2.83 28.37 -0.74
N GLU A 104 1.50 28.29 -0.91
CA GLU A 104 0.64 29.45 -1.20
C GLU A 104 0.66 30.47 -0.05
N SER A 105 0.61 30.00 1.19
CA SER A 105 0.70 30.85 2.38
C SER A 105 2.07 31.50 2.51
N GLY A 106 3.15 30.77 2.25
CA GLY A 106 4.53 31.28 2.24
C GLY A 106 4.75 32.33 1.16
N PHE A 107 4.16 32.14 -0.02
CA PHE A 107 4.18 33.11 -1.11
C PHE A 107 3.43 34.39 -0.71
N THR A 108 2.22 34.26 -0.16
CA THR A 108 1.38 35.38 0.27
C THR A 108 2.05 36.19 1.39
N LEU A 109 2.67 35.51 2.38
CA LEU A 109 3.44 36.14 3.44
C LEU A 109 4.60 36.97 2.88
N THR A 110 5.37 36.38 1.97
CA THR A 110 6.51 37.07 1.34
C THR A 110 6.04 38.31 0.56
N GLN A 111 4.93 38.20 -0.15
CA GLN A 111 4.35 39.30 -0.93
C GLN A 111 3.78 40.41 -0.04
N SER A 112 3.11 40.04 1.06
CA SER A 112 2.57 40.99 2.05
C SER A 112 3.70 41.76 2.76
N PHE A 113 4.75 41.07 3.22
CA PHE A 113 5.92 41.72 3.81
C PHE A 113 6.64 42.63 2.81
N ALA A 114 6.79 42.20 1.56
CA ALA A 114 7.36 43.04 0.51
C ALA A 114 6.48 44.26 0.16
N SER A 115 5.18 44.23 0.44
CA SER A 115 4.26 45.37 0.23
C SER A 115 4.20 46.33 1.43
N LEU A 116 4.41 45.84 2.65
CA LEU A 116 4.34 46.60 3.90
C LEU A 116 5.65 47.28 4.29
N TYR A 117 6.79 46.70 3.88
CA TYR A 117 8.15 47.20 4.22
C TYR A 117 8.88 47.86 3.05
N LYS A 118 8.15 48.20 1.97
CA LYS A 118 8.64 48.99 0.84
C LYS A 118 7.95 50.35 0.84
#